data_AF-A0A3P6SHA7-F1
#
_entry.id   AF-A0A3P6SHA7-F1
#
_cell.length_a   1.000
_cell.length_b   1.000
_cell.length_c   1.000
_cell.angle_alpha   90.00
_cell.angle_beta   90.00
_cell.angle_gamma   90.00
#
_symmetry.space_group_name_H-M   'P 1'
#
loop_
_entity.id
_entity.type
_entity.pdbx_description
1 polymer ?
#
loop_
_entity_poly.entity_id
_entity_poly.type
_entity_poly.pdbx_seq_one_letter_code
_entity_poly.pdbx_strand_id
1 'polypeptide(L)' 'MVWKDTKFAGFGVAKTADGHGVFVVGQYDPPGNVMGNWGSQVPCPLNRKVVVPTADALCKSIYQT' A
#
# COMPACT_ATOMS: atom_id res chain seq x y z
N MET A 1 4.38 4.06 -1.93
CA MET A 1 4.54 2.60 -2.12
C MET A 1 6.03 2.25 -2.08
N VAL A 2 6.44 1.04 -1.69
CA VAL A 2 7.84 0.74 -1.32
C VAL A 2 8.50 -0.44 -2.03
N TRP A 3 7.80 -1.14 -2.93
CA TRP A 3 8.36 -2.29 -3.65
C TRP A 3 9.48 -1.83 -4.60
N LYS A 4 10.73 -2.22 -4.31
CA LYS A 4 11.95 -1.72 -4.96
C LYS A 4 11.94 -1.83 -6.50
N ASP A 5 11.37 -2.92 -7.03
CA ASP A 5 11.43 -3.18 -8.46
C ASP A 5 10.24 -2.66 -9.25
N THR A 6 9.16 -2.20 -8.61
CA THR A 6 8.10 -1.50 -9.33
C THR A 6 8.68 -0.20 -9.89
N LYS A 7 8.56 0.02 -11.20
CA LYS A 7 9.13 1.19 -11.90
C LYS A 7 8.07 2.16 -12.37
N PHE A 8 6.88 1.67 -12.66
CA PHE A 8 5.77 2.46 -13.17
C PHE A 8 4.55 2.28 -12.28
N ALA A 9 3.79 3.35 -12.14
CA ALA A 9 2.51 3.37 -11.44
C ALA A 9 1.53 4.23 -12.23
N GLY A 10 0.35 3.69 -12.51
CA GLY A 10 -0.78 4.40 -13.10
C GLY A 10 -1.94 4.47 -12.10
N PHE A 11 -2.65 5.60 -12.08
CA PHE A 11 -3.79 5.79 -11.19
C PHE A 11 -5.00 6.26 -11.98
N GLY A 12 -6.11 5.52 -11.88
CA GLY A 12 -7.42 5.92 -12.37
C GLY A 12 -8.30 6.38 -11.21
N VAL A 13 -9.13 7.40 -11.43
CA VAL A 13 -10.06 7.93 -10.42
C VAL A 13 -11.45 8.03 -11.03
N ALA A 14 -12.46 7.57 -10.30
CA ALA A 14 -13.87 7.72 -10.63
C ALA A 14 -14.65 8.24 -9.42
N LYS A 15 -15.69 9.04 -9.67
CA LYS A 15 -16.62 9.50 -8.63
C LYS A 15 -18.01 8.96 -8.93
N THR A 16 -18.77 8.63 -7.89
CA THR A 16 -20.18 8.26 -8.05
C THR A 16 -21.00 9.46 -8.52
N ALA A 17 -22.13 9.20 -9.18
CA ALA A 17 -23.01 10.25 -9.68
C ALA A 17 -23.60 11.12 -8.55
N ASP A 18 -23.82 10.54 -7.37
CA ASP A 18 -24.29 11.23 -6.17
C ASP A 18 -23.17 12.01 -5.43
N GLY A 19 -21.92 11.90 -5.90
CA GLY A 19 -20.76 12.61 -5.35
C GLY A 19 -20.23 12.08 -4.01
N HIS A 20 -20.84 11.04 -3.43
CA HIS A 20 -20.47 10.52 -2.11
C HIS A 20 -19.31 9.51 -2.15
N GLY A 21 -19.07 8.87 -3.28
CA GLY A 21 -18.02 7.87 -3.46
C GLY A 21 -16.89 8.36 -4.37
N VAL A 22 -15.65 8.10 -3.98
CA VAL A 22 -14.46 8.26 -4.82
C VAL A 22 -13.73 6.93 -4.87
N PHE A 23 -13.57 6.38 -6.06
CA PHE A 23 -12.83 5.15 -6.31
C PHE A 23 -11.51 5.49 -6.98
N VAL A 24 -10.41 4.98 -6.41
CA VAL A 24 -9.07 5.13 -6.96
C VAL A 24 -8.53 3.73 -7.24
N VAL A 25 -8.09 3.48 -8.47
CA VAL A 25 -7.44 2.23 -8.89
C VAL A 25 -5.99 2.52 -9.19
N GLY A 26 -5.08 1.86 -8.48
CA GLY A 26 -3.64 1.90 -8.76
C GLY A 26 -3.20 0.64 -9.49
N GLN A 27 -2.47 0.80 -10.59
CA GLN A 27 -1.81 -0.29 -11.30
C GLN A 27 -0.30 -0.10 -11.26
N TYR A 28 0.44 -1.18 -11.03
CA TYR A 28 1.88 -1.13 -10.77
C TYR A 28 2.64 -2.12 -11.65
N ASP A 29 3.74 -1.67 -12.24
CA ASP A 29 4.54 -2.46 -13.19
C ASP A 29 6.05 -2.28 -12.97
N PRO A 30 6.85 -3.36 -12.83
CA PRO A 30 6.44 -4.74 -12.52
C PRO A 30 5.61 -4.84 -11.22
N PRO A 31 4.77 -5.88 -11.09
CA PRO A 31 3.90 -6.03 -9.92
C PRO A 31 4.69 -6.28 -8.65
N GLY A 32 4.12 -5.80 -7.55
CA GLY A 32 4.62 -6.04 -6.20
C GLY A 32 4.14 -7.36 -5.62
N ASN A 33 4.42 -7.53 -4.33
CA ASN A 33 3.84 -8.58 -3.50
C ASN A 33 4.09 -10.03 -3.95
N VAL A 34 5.26 -10.27 -4.55
CA VAL A 34 5.68 -11.62 -4.91
C VAL A 34 6.11 -12.37 -3.64
N MET A 35 5.46 -13.50 -3.39
CA MET A 35 5.75 -14.36 -2.23
C MET A 35 7.22 -14.79 -2.22
N GLY A 36 7.86 -14.73 -1.05
CA GLY A 36 9.27 -15.06 -0.88
C GLY A 36 10.23 -13.90 -1.12
N ASN A 37 9.79 -12.79 -1.73
CA ASN A 37 10.69 -11.71 -2.13
C ASN A 37 10.70 -10.51 -1.17
N TRP A 38 9.99 -10.56 -0.04
CA TRP A 38 9.84 -9.40 0.87
C TRP A 38 11.17 -8.79 1.31
N GLY A 39 12.16 -9.62 1.67
CA GLY A 39 13.44 -9.15 2.22
C GLY A 39 14.30 -8.35 1.23
N SER A 40 14.25 -8.65 -0.07
CA SER A 40 15.00 -7.89 -1.09
C SER A 40 14.20 -6.70 -1.63
N GLN A 41 12.88 -6.73 -1.52
CA GLN A 41 11.99 -5.81 -2.20
C GLN A 41 11.43 -4.70 -1.30
N VAL A 42 11.28 -4.94 0.00
CA VAL A 42 10.77 -3.94 0.95
C VAL A 42 11.95 -3.37 1.75
N PRO A 43 12.40 -2.14 1.45
CA PRO A 43 13.52 -1.52 2.15
C PRO A 43 13.15 -1.15 3.58
N CYS A 44 14.16 -1.10 4.46
CA CYS A 44 13.99 -0.55 5.80
C CYS A 44 13.53 0.91 5.76
N PRO A 45 12.74 1.37 6.75
CA PRO A 45 12.38 2.79 6.86
C PRO A 45 13.61 3.69 6.89
N LEU A 46 13.53 4.84 6.20
CA LEU A 46 14.65 5.79 6.08
C LEU A 46 15.16 6.30 7.44
N ASN A 47 14.25 6.48 8.40
CA ASN A 47 14.58 6.91 9.76
C ASN A 47 15.13 5.78 10.65
N ARG A 48 15.28 4.55 10.12
CA ARG A 48 15.75 3.34 10.81
C ARG A 48 14.94 2.93 12.04
N LYS A 49 13.78 3.55 12.28
CA LYS A 49 12.88 3.16 13.36
C LYS A 49 11.96 2.06 12.86
N VAL A 50 12.23 0.83 13.29
CA VAL A 50 11.32 -0.30 13.05
C VAL A 50 10.23 -0.26 14.11
N VAL A 51 9.01 0.03 13.68
CA VAL A 51 7.81 -0.03 14.54
C VAL A 51 7.03 -1.26 14.13
N VAL A 52 6.98 -2.25 15.02
CA VAL A 52 6.12 -3.43 14.84
C VAL A 52 4.78 -3.12 15.52
N PRO A 53 3.69 -2.95 14.76
CA PRO A 53 2.39 -2.69 15.36
C PRO A 53 1.90 -3.89 16.16
N THR A 54 1.29 -3.63 17.31
CA THR A 54 0.62 -4.64 18.14
C THR A 54 -0.67 -5.11 17.46
N ALA A 55 -1.15 -6.30 17.81
CA ALA A 55 -2.41 -6.83 17.28
C ALA A 55 -3.59 -5.84 17.48
N ASP A 56 -3.67 -5.20 18.65
CA ASP A 56 -4.68 -4.18 18.94
C ASP A 56 -4.61 -2.96 18.02
N ALA A 57 -3.39 -2.55 17.63
CA ALA A 57 -3.17 -1.42 16.73
C ALA A 57 -3.66 -1.75 15.31
N LEU A 58 -3.44 -2.99 14.86
CA LEU A 58 -3.94 -3.48 13.57
C LEU A 58 -5.46 -3.58 13.55
N CYS A 59 -6.04 -4.14 14.61
CA CYS A 59 -7.48 -4.30 14.77
C CYS A 59 -8.20 -2.94 14.64
N LYS A 60 -7.77 -1.93 15.39
CA LYS A 60 -8.39 -0.59 15.34
C LYS A 60 -8.35 0.05 13.95
N SER A 61 -7.26 -0.14 13.19
CA SER A 61 -7.15 0.42 11.84
C SER A 61 -8.14 -0.16 10.81
N ILE A 62 -8.61 -1.40 11.02
CA ILE A 62 -9.50 -2.09 10.07
C ILE A 62 -10.97 -1.67 10.27
N TYR A 63 -11.33 -1.16 11.46
CA TYR A 63 -12.71 -0.81 11.81
C TYR A 63 -12.99 0.69 11.76
N GLN A 64 -12.06 1.51 11.28
CA GLN A 64 -12.15 2.98 11.32
C GLN A 64 -12.35 3.65 9.95
N THR A 65 -12.79 2.88 8.96
CA THR A 65 -13.20 3.35 7.62
C THR A 65 -14.70 3.46 7.49
#